data_AF-A0A4Y7TFK6-F1
#
_entry.id   AF-A0A4Y7TFK6-F1
#
_cell.length_a   1.000
_cell.length_b   1.000
_cell.length_c   1.000
_cell.angle_alpha   90.00
_cell.angle_beta   90.00
_cell.angle_gamma   90.00
#
_symmetry.space_group_name_H-M   'P 1'
#
loop_
_entity.id
_entity.type
_entity.pdbx_description
1 polymer ?
#
loop_
_entity_poly.entity_id
_entity_poly.type
_entity_poly.pdbx_seq_one_letter_code
_entity_poly.pdbx_strand_id
1 'polypeptide(L)' 'MAKIELSPQAKRLKTIIISLPILVAASVVYYKREVLGEPQRTIPKPQQNATATSQSNVPSQSDEKTFSS' A
#
# COMPACT_ATOMS: atom_id res chain seq x y z
N MET A 1 22.19 5.22 32.86
CA MET A 1 22.32 6.11 31.68
C MET A 1 21.52 7.38 31.98
N ALA A 2 22.17 8.54 32.02
CA ALA A 2 21.50 9.79 32.38
C ALA A 2 20.51 10.21 31.27
N LYS A 3 19.23 10.35 31.63
CA LYS A 3 18.20 10.89 30.73
C LYS A 3 18.41 12.40 30.67
N ILE A 4 18.90 12.90 29.53
CA ILE A 4 19.02 14.35 29.31
C ILE A 4 17.60 14.90 29.12
N GLU A 5 17.08 15.57 30.15
CA GLU A 5 15.80 16.28 30.11
C GLU A 5 15.93 17.47 29.14
N LEU A 6 15.40 17.30 27.93
CA LEU A 6 15.40 18.35 26.90
C LEU A 6 14.48 19.50 27.34
N SER A 7 14.97 20.74 27.23
CA SER A 7 14.17 21.94 27.47
C SER A 7 12.91 21.95 26.56
N PRO A 8 11.80 22.59 26.97
CA PRO A 8 10.59 22.66 26.15
C PRO A 8 10.83 23.20 24.72
N GLN A 9 11.78 24.12 24.56
CA GLN A 9 12.20 24.65 23.27
C GLN A 9 12.92 23.60 22.42
N ALA A 10 13.80 22.80 23.02
CA ALA A 10 14.51 21.72 22.33
C ALA A 10 13.56 20.62 21.84
N LYS A 11 12.48 20.34 22.59
CA LYS A 11 11.42 19.41 22.14
C LYS A 11 10.71 19.93 20.88
N ARG A 12 10.37 21.22 20.83
CA ARG A 12 9.74 21.85 19.65
C ARG A 12 10.67 21.86 18.45
N LEU A 13 11.94 22.20 18.67
CA LEU A 13 12.95 22.19 17.61
C LEU A 13 13.15 20.79 17.03
N LYS A 14 13.18 19.76 17.89
CA LYS A 14 13.23 18.36 17.45
C LYS A 14 12.03 18.00 16.56
N THR A 15 10.82 18.41 16.94
CA THR A 15 9.63 18.20 16.11
C THR A 15 9.79 18.86 14.74
N ILE A 16 10.24 20.11 14.70
CA ILE A 16 10.44 20.86 13.45
C ILE A 16 11.49 20.16 12.56
N ILE A 17 12.63 19.78 13.13
CA ILE A 17 13.71 19.10 12.38
C ILE A 17 13.22 17.77 11.78
N ILE A 18 12.29 17.07 12.45
CA ILE A 18 11.75 15.80 11.96
C ILE A 18 10.61 16.00 10.95
N SER A 19 9.71 16.95 11.20
CA SER A 19 8.51 17.14 10.36
C SER A 19 8.79 17.94 9.08
N LEU A 20 9.70 18.92 9.13
CA LEU A 20 10.04 19.76 8.00
C LEU A 20 10.53 18.97 6.76
N PRO A 21 11.46 17.98 6.86
CA PRO A 21 11.90 17.24 5.68
C PRO A 21 10.79 16.39 5.05
N ILE A 22 9.87 15.84 5.85
CA ILE A 22 8.71 15.09 5.36
C ILE A 22 7.80 16.02 4.54
N LEU A 23 7.54 17.21 5.08
CA LEU A 23 6.72 18.22 4.40
C LEU A 23 7.36 18.65 3.08
N VAL A 24 8.66 18.95 3.08
CA VAL A 24 9.41 19.33 1.88
C VAL A 24 9.35 18.22 0.81
N ALA A 25 9.57 16.97 1.21
CA ALA A 25 9.47 15.84 0.27
C ALA A 25 8.07 15.72 -0.34
N ALA A 26 7.02 15.83 0.49
CA ALA A 26 5.64 15.79 0.02
C ALA A 26 5.32 16.93 -0.96
N SER A 27 5.73 18.16 -0.62
CA SER A 27 5.55 19.34 -1.48
C SER A 27 6.28 19.18 -2.82
N VAL A 28 7.51 18.65 -2.83
CA VAL A 28 8.26 18.40 -4.08
C VAL A 28 7.58 17.35 -4.94
N VAL A 29 7.11 16.24 -4.35
CA VAL A 29 6.38 15.20 -5.09
C VAL A 29 5.10 15.75 -5.71
N TYR A 30 4.36 16.53 -4.92
CA TYR A 30 3.14 17.18 -5.40
C TYR A 30 3.42 18.16 -6.54
N TYR A 31 4.44 19.00 -6.40
CA TYR A 31 4.89 19.92 -7.45
C TYR A 31 5.23 19.18 -8.75
N LYS A 32 5.97 18.07 -8.66
CA LYS A 32 6.31 17.25 -9.83
C LYS A 32 5.09 16.61 -10.51
N ARG A 33 4.09 16.18 -9.73
CA ARG A 33 2.89 15.52 -10.25
C ARG A 33 1.87 16.50 -10.82
N GLU A 34 1.55 17.55 -10.06
CA GLU A 34 0.45 18.46 -10.38
C GLU A 34 0.91 19.63 -11.25
N VAL A 35 2.08 20.22 -10.97
CA VAL A 35 2.55 21.39 -11.71
C VAL A 35 3.33 20.99 -12.97
N LEU A 36 4.20 19.97 -12.86
CA LEU A 36 5.03 19.52 -13.99
C LEU A 36 4.37 18.42 -14.84
N GLY A 37 3.26 17.85 -14.38
CA GLY A 37 2.54 16.81 -15.11
C GLY A 37 3.35 15.53 -15.35
N GLU A 38 4.41 15.28 -14.57
CA GLU A 38 5.24 14.08 -14.77
C GLU A 38 4.37 12.83 -14.57
N PRO A 39 4.32 11.91 -15.54
CA PRO A 39 3.49 10.72 -15.44
C PRO A 39 3.91 9.92 -14.20
N GLN A 40 2.95 9.62 -13.31
CA GLN A 40 3.20 8.72 -12.19
C GLN A 40 3.73 7.39 -12.76
N ARG A 41 4.97 7.03 -12.42
CA ARG A 41 5.48 5.69 -12.70
C ARG A 41 4.56 4.71 -11.98
N THR A 42 3.72 4.02 -12.75
CA THR A 42 2.92 2.89 -12.26
C THR A 42 3.90 1.82 -11.82
N ILE A 43 3.99 1.59 -10.51
CA ILE A 43 4.71 0.44 -9.99
C ILE A 43 3.96 -0.79 -10.51
N PRO A 44 4.59 -1.65 -11.34
CA PRO A 44 3.95 -2.89 -11.77
C PRO A 44 3.60 -3.67 -10.51
N LYS A 45 2.30 -3.93 -10.30
CA LYS A 45 1.87 -4.79 -9.19
C LYS A 45 2.53 -6.15 -9.42
N PRO A 46 3.22 -6.73 -8.43
CA PRO A 46 3.69 -8.10 -8.56
C PRO A 46 2.46 -8.98 -8.85
N GLN A 47 2.46 -9.67 -9.99
CA GLN A 47 1.42 -10.64 -10.27
C GLN A 47 1.48 -11.69 -9.16
N GLN A 48 0.43 -11.69 -8.33
CA GLN A 48 0.21 -12.72 -7.34
C GLN A 48 -0.07 -13.99 -8.13
N ASN A 49 0.98 -14.78 -8.34
CA ASN A 49 0.92 -16.04 -9.05
C ASN A 49 -0.24 -16.87 -8.49
N ALA A 50 -1.07 -17.33 -9.42
CA ALA A 50 -2.21 -18.18 -9.19
C ALA A 50 -1.76 -19.51 -8.54
N THR A 51 -1.88 -19.62 -7.22
CA THR A 51 -1.92 -20.91 -6.51
C THR A 51 -2.94 -20.83 -5.38
N ALA A 52 -4.21 -20.88 -5.76
CA ALA A 52 -5.30 -21.30 -4.88
C ALA A 52 -6.49 -21.84 -5.70
N THR A 53 -6.22 -22.66 -6.72
CA THR A 53 -7.23 -23.61 -7.22
C THR A 53 -7.16 -24.87 -6.35
N SER A 54 -7.77 -24.78 -5.18
CA SER A 54 -8.08 -25.93 -4.32
C SER A 54 -9.39 -25.63 -3.59
N GLN A 55 -10.45 -25.42 -4.37
CA GLN A 55 -11.81 -25.67 -3.91
C GLN A 55 -12.48 -26.55 -4.95
N SER A 56 -12.31 -27.85 -4.71
CA SER A 56 -13.18 -28.93 -5.14
C SER A 56 -14.61 -28.62 -4.70
N ASN A 57 -15.32 -27.79 -5.45
CA ASN A 57 -16.77 -27.73 -5.41
C ASN A 57 -17.28 -28.90 -6.27
N VAL A 58 -17.56 -30.03 -5.62
CA VAL A 58 -18.40 -31.09 -6.16
C VAL A 58 -19.84 -30.67 -5.93
N PRO A 59 -20.63 -30.32 -6.95
CA PRO A 59 -22.07 -30.30 -6.79
C PRO A 59 -22.55 -31.75 -6.87
N SER A 60 -23.03 -32.29 -5.74
CA SER A 60 -23.99 -33.39 -5.78
C SER A 60 -25.21 -32.94 -6.59
N GLN A 61 -25.36 -33.48 -7.80
CA GLN A 61 -26.66 -33.64 -8.45
C GLN A 61 -26.78 -35.08 -8.90
N SER A 62 -27.37 -35.86 -8.00
CA SER A 62 -28.29 -36.92 -8.38
C SER A 62 -29.41 -36.34 -9.24
N ASP A 63 -29.96 -37.19 -10.10
CA ASP A 63 -31.20 -37.00 -10.88
C ASP A 63 -31.02 -36.27 -12.22
N GLU A 64 -31.03 -37.03 -13.34
CA GLU A 64 -32.21 -37.07 -14.22
C GLU A 64 -31.98 -37.88 -15.53
N LYS A 65 -32.79 -38.95 -15.68
CA LYS A 65 -33.36 -39.58 -16.90
C LYS A 65 -32.47 -40.32 -17.92
N THR A 66 -32.58 -41.64 -17.83
CA THR A 66 -33.05 -42.57 -18.89
C THR A 66 -33.51 -41.92 -20.22
N PHE A 67 -32.76 -42.15 -21.31
CA PHE A 67 -33.28 -42.28 -22.68
C PHE A 67 -32.18 -42.88 -23.60
N SER A 68 -32.21 -44.19 -23.83
CA SER A 68 -32.57 -44.86 -25.10
C SER A 68 -31.55 -44.75 -26.24
N SER A 69 -30.90 -45.87 -26.56
CA SER A 69 -30.49 -46.29 -27.90
C SER A 69 -30.46 -47.81 -27.95
#